data_AF-A0AAV2DLJ5-F1
#
_entry.id   AF-A0AAV2DLJ5-F1
#
_cell.length_a   1.000
_cell.length_b   1.000
_cell.length_c   1.000
_cell.angle_alpha   90.00
_cell.angle_beta   90.00
_cell.angle_gamma   90.00
#
_symmetry.space_group_name_H-M   'P 1'
#
loop_
_entity.id
_entity.type
_entity.pdbx_description
1 polymer ?
#
loop_
_entity_poly.entity_id
_entity_poly.type
_entity_poly.pdbx_seq_one_letter_code
_entity_poly.pdbx_strand_id
1 'polypeptide(L)'
;MEIDPPLPNGNSPAAAPLPVHPASTVTTPAPPSNLAQLTESLKLEHQFARVPFEHYKKTIRANHRAVEKEISSVVSGVNEAAGSDLTKDDAVEHLTSLVSRLQGLKRKLEEGSRTENLQAQRCRARLDHLESADAENLTEWSNTRLKRILVDYMLRMSYYDTATKLAESSNIQDLVDIDVFQEAKRVIDALQNKEVAPALAWCAENKSRLKKSKSKFEFLLRLQEFIEFVRSDNHMRAIAYARKYLSPWGATHMKELQRVMATLAFKSGTVCAAYKVLFEPKQWDYLVDQFKQEFSKLYGMTVEPLLNIYLQAGLSALKTPYCYDDDCPKEDPLSQETFRKLALPLPYSKQHHSKLVCYITKELMDTENPPQVLPNGYVYSTKALEEMAKKNYGKVTCPRTGLVCNYSDVVKAYIS
;
A
#
# COMPACT_ATOMS: atom_id res chain seq x y z
N MET A 1 65.07 -46.57 -29.42
CA MET A 1 65.16 -46.01 -28.06
C MET A 1 63.73 -46.08 -27.50
N GLU A 2 63.21 -47.23 -27.06
CA GLU A 2 63.76 -48.14 -26.01
C GLU A 2 64.13 -47.28 -24.77
N ILE A 3 63.54 -47.41 -23.58
CA ILE A 3 63.03 -48.56 -22.81
C ILE A 3 62.07 -48.08 -21.69
N ASP A 4 61.09 -48.94 -21.35
CA ASP A 4 60.13 -49.02 -20.21
C ASP A 4 60.77 -48.93 -18.78
N PRO A 5 60.14 -49.25 -17.60
CA PRO A 5 58.79 -49.76 -17.27
C PRO A 5 58.10 -49.17 -15.98
N PRO A 6 56.91 -49.73 -15.58
CA PRO A 6 55.97 -49.20 -14.56
C PRO A 6 55.80 -50.04 -13.25
N LEU A 7 55.17 -49.41 -12.21
CA LEU A 7 54.41 -49.91 -11.01
C LEU A 7 55.12 -50.98 -10.11
N PRO A 8 54.65 -51.43 -8.91
CA PRO A 8 53.41 -51.21 -8.12
C PRO A 8 53.68 -50.95 -6.58
N ASN A 9 52.69 -50.76 -5.70
CA ASN A 9 52.16 -51.83 -4.83
C ASN A 9 50.93 -51.36 -4.04
N GLY A 10 49.89 -52.19 -4.02
CA GLY A 10 48.69 -52.02 -3.21
C GLY A 10 48.74 -52.77 -1.87
N ASN A 11 47.64 -52.66 -1.12
CA ASN A 11 46.98 -53.80 -0.48
C ASN A 11 45.60 -53.42 0.08
N SER A 12 44.58 -54.12 -0.44
CA SER A 12 43.20 -54.31 0.06
C SER A 12 43.21 -55.12 1.39
N PRO A 13 42.10 -55.34 2.16
CA PRO A 13 40.72 -55.53 1.71
C PRO A 13 39.56 -55.01 2.61
N ALA A 14 38.35 -55.28 2.10
CA ALA A 14 37.03 -54.77 2.46
C ALA A 14 36.47 -55.14 3.85
N ALA A 15 35.54 -54.30 4.35
CA ALA A 15 34.54 -54.66 5.37
C ALA A 15 33.16 -54.07 4.98
N ALA A 16 32.11 -54.87 5.12
CA ALA A 16 30.72 -54.57 4.75
C ALA A 16 30.07 -53.49 5.63
N PRO A 17 29.09 -52.71 5.12
CA PRO A 17 28.40 -51.70 5.94
C PRO A 17 27.27 -52.31 6.78
N LEU A 18 27.21 -51.90 8.04
CA LEU A 18 26.15 -52.19 9.02
C LEU A 18 24.84 -51.44 8.69
N PRO A 19 23.67 -51.94 9.14
CA PRO A 19 22.37 -51.36 8.79
C PRO A 19 22.07 -50.10 9.61
N VAL A 20 21.67 -49.04 8.93
CA VAL A 20 21.26 -47.76 9.51
C VAL A 20 19.76 -47.82 9.82
N HIS A 21 19.38 -47.65 11.08
CA HIS A 21 17.98 -47.46 11.50
C HIS A 21 17.46 -46.09 11.01
N PRO A 22 16.23 -46.00 10.47
CA PRO A 22 15.67 -44.72 10.04
C PRO A 22 15.22 -43.89 11.25
N ALA A 23 15.72 -42.66 11.33
CA ALA A 23 15.24 -41.65 12.26
C ALA A 23 13.79 -41.26 11.92
N SER A 24 12.93 -41.30 12.92
CA SER A 24 11.53 -40.87 12.87
C SER A 24 11.44 -39.38 12.55
N THR A 25 11.02 -39.05 11.33
CA THR A 25 10.62 -37.70 10.94
C THR A 25 9.27 -37.39 11.58
N VAL A 26 9.30 -36.57 12.63
CA VAL A 26 8.10 -35.91 13.16
C VAL A 26 7.58 -34.97 12.07
N THR A 27 6.54 -35.41 11.36
CA THR A 27 5.78 -34.58 10.44
C THR A 27 4.95 -33.61 11.27
N THR A 28 5.36 -32.35 11.29
CA THR A 28 4.52 -31.26 11.79
C THR A 28 3.30 -31.15 10.86
N PRO A 29 2.06 -31.11 11.38
CA PRO A 29 0.89 -30.96 10.54
C PRO A 29 0.94 -29.60 9.85
N ALA A 30 0.68 -29.59 8.53
CA ALA A 30 0.58 -28.37 7.76
C ALA A 30 -0.50 -27.44 8.39
N PRO A 31 -0.25 -26.12 8.47
CA PRO A 31 -1.26 -25.20 9.00
C PRO A 31 -2.55 -25.31 8.18
N PRO A 32 -3.72 -25.18 8.81
CA PRO A 32 -5.00 -25.22 8.10
C PRO A 32 -4.99 -24.20 6.96
N SER A 33 -5.53 -24.57 5.80
CA SER A 33 -5.49 -23.79 4.55
C SER A 33 -5.94 -22.34 4.70
N ASN A 34 -6.85 -22.08 5.64
CA ASN A 34 -7.36 -20.73 5.95
C ASN A 34 -6.28 -19.83 6.56
N LEU A 35 -5.34 -20.36 7.34
CA LEU A 35 -4.24 -19.61 7.95
C LEU A 35 -3.17 -19.23 6.92
N ALA A 36 -2.90 -20.11 5.96
CA ALA A 36 -2.00 -19.83 4.84
C ALA A 36 -2.58 -18.75 3.90
N GLN A 37 -3.88 -18.80 3.62
CA GLN A 37 -4.58 -17.74 2.87
C GLN A 37 -4.61 -16.41 3.62
N LEU A 38 -4.79 -16.44 4.95
CA LEU A 38 -4.69 -15.25 5.79
C LEU A 38 -3.30 -14.60 5.66
N THR A 39 -2.25 -15.41 5.73
CA THR A 39 -0.84 -14.96 5.66
C THR A 39 -0.50 -14.24 4.36
N GLU A 40 -1.02 -14.69 3.22
CA GLU A 40 -0.83 -13.98 1.95
C GLU A 40 -1.67 -12.69 1.89
N SER A 41 -2.91 -12.71 2.38
CA SER A 41 -3.76 -11.52 2.43
C SER A 41 -3.20 -10.44 3.37
N LEU A 42 -2.46 -10.83 4.41
CA LEU A 42 -1.81 -9.93 5.37
C LEU A 42 -0.67 -9.11 4.74
N LYS A 43 -0.09 -9.54 3.62
CA LYS A 43 0.91 -8.74 2.88
C LYS A 43 0.32 -7.41 2.40
N LEU A 44 -0.96 -7.40 2.05
CA LEU A 44 -1.68 -6.20 1.61
C LEU A 44 -2.10 -5.29 2.78
N GLU A 45 -2.10 -5.81 4.01
CA GLU A 45 -2.27 -5.02 5.24
C GLU A 45 -1.03 -4.21 5.62
N HIS A 46 0.13 -4.55 5.04
CA HIS A 46 1.42 -3.92 5.38
C HIS A 46 1.35 -2.38 5.36
N GLN A 47 0.69 -1.78 4.35
CA GLN A 47 0.65 -0.32 4.27
C GLN A 47 -0.14 0.32 5.42
N PHE A 48 -1.22 -0.31 5.88
CA PHE A 48 -2.00 0.22 6.99
C PHE A 48 -1.24 0.18 8.31
N ALA A 49 -0.31 -0.76 8.48
CA ALA A 49 0.61 -0.74 9.62
C ALA A 49 1.81 0.20 9.39
N ARG A 50 2.25 0.34 8.14
CA ARG A 50 3.46 1.10 7.79
C ARG A 50 3.27 2.61 7.87
N VAL A 51 2.16 3.13 7.37
CA VAL A 51 1.84 4.57 7.35
C VAL A 51 1.89 5.19 8.75
N PRO A 52 1.15 4.68 9.76
CA PRO A 52 1.18 5.26 11.11
C PRO A 52 2.55 5.09 11.77
N PHE A 53 3.27 4.00 11.49
CA PHE A 53 4.63 3.80 12.00
C PHE A 53 5.63 4.81 11.42
N GLU A 54 5.56 5.10 10.12
CA GLU A 54 6.40 6.14 9.52
C GLU A 54 6.04 7.54 10.02
N HIS A 55 4.75 7.81 10.25
CA HIS A 55 4.32 9.06 10.86
C HIS A 55 4.81 9.17 12.32
N TYR A 56 4.70 8.10 13.12
CA TYR A 56 5.22 8.06 14.49
C TYR A 56 6.74 8.33 14.54
N LYS A 57 7.51 7.68 13.66
CA LYS A 57 8.96 7.93 13.52
C LYS A 57 9.28 9.35 13.09
N LYS A 58 8.44 9.97 12.24
CA LYS A 58 8.59 11.38 11.86
C LYS A 58 8.46 12.27 13.10
N THR A 59 7.41 12.05 13.90
CA THR A 59 7.13 12.80 15.13
C THR A 59 8.24 12.66 16.17
N ILE A 60 8.67 11.44 16.49
CA ILE A 60 9.77 11.20 17.45
C ILE A 60 11.04 11.94 17.03
N ARG A 61 11.42 11.85 15.75
CA ARG A 61 12.63 12.52 15.25
C ARG A 61 12.50 14.04 15.31
N ALA A 62 11.31 14.58 15.02
CA ALA A 62 11.07 16.02 15.09
C ALA A 62 11.18 16.52 16.53
N ASN A 63 10.56 15.83 17.48
CA ASN A 63 10.60 16.16 18.90
C ASN A 63 12.02 16.04 19.46
N HIS A 64 12.73 14.96 19.14
CA HIS A 64 14.12 14.76 19.56
C HIS A 64 15.04 15.89 19.05
N ARG A 65 14.97 16.24 17.76
CA ARG A 65 15.77 17.36 17.20
C ARG A 65 15.42 18.71 17.82
N ALA A 66 14.14 18.94 18.14
CA ALA A 66 13.72 20.17 18.79
C ALA A 66 14.35 20.28 20.19
N VAL A 67 14.35 19.18 20.95
CA VAL A 67 14.99 19.08 22.26
C VAL A 67 16.50 19.30 22.16
N GLU A 68 17.19 18.57 21.28
CA GLU A 68 18.65 18.72 21.08
C GLU A 68 19.04 20.16 20.75
N LYS A 69 18.31 20.79 19.82
CA LYS A 69 18.59 22.16 19.38
C LYS A 69 18.39 23.19 20.49
N GLU A 70 17.25 23.13 21.18
CA GLU A 70 16.94 24.12 22.22
C GLU A 70 17.82 23.92 23.46
N ILE A 71 18.07 22.68 23.89
CA ILE A 71 18.98 22.41 25.01
C ILE A 71 20.40 22.88 24.67
N SER A 72 20.91 22.53 23.48
CA SER A 72 22.25 22.96 23.06
C SER A 72 22.38 24.50 23.05
N SER A 73 21.34 25.20 22.57
CA SER A 73 21.33 26.66 22.55
C SER A 73 21.23 27.27 23.96
N VAL A 74 20.48 26.66 24.88
CA VAL A 74 20.41 27.11 26.27
C VAL A 74 21.75 26.90 26.97
N VAL A 75 22.38 25.74 26.80
CA VAL A 75 23.72 25.45 27.36
C VAL A 75 24.77 26.44 26.83
N SER A 76 24.76 26.75 25.53
CA SER A 76 25.63 27.79 24.95
C SER A 76 25.37 29.15 25.60
N GLY A 77 24.11 29.56 25.73
CA GLY A 77 23.75 30.83 26.36
C GLY A 77 24.17 30.92 27.82
N VAL A 78 24.08 29.82 28.59
CA VAL A 78 24.58 29.79 29.97
C VAL A 78 26.10 29.94 30.02
N ASN A 79 26.83 29.27 29.13
CA ASN A 79 28.29 29.36 29.06
C ASN A 79 28.76 30.76 28.64
N GLU A 80 28.06 31.39 27.70
CA GLU A 80 28.32 32.77 27.28
C GLU A 80 28.12 33.74 28.44
N ALA A 81 27.02 33.61 29.18
CA ALA A 81 26.74 34.43 30.36
C ALA A 81 27.74 34.20 31.51
N ALA A 82 28.30 32.99 31.64
CA ALA A 82 29.33 32.68 32.64
C ALA A 82 30.72 33.22 32.27
N GLY A 83 30.98 33.42 30.97
CA GLY A 83 32.28 33.89 30.46
C GLY A 83 32.37 35.39 30.19
N SER A 84 31.29 36.15 30.41
CA SER A 84 31.23 37.59 30.13
C SER A 84 30.99 38.41 31.41
N ASP A 85 31.66 39.57 31.51
CA ASP A 85 31.44 40.54 32.59
C ASP A 85 30.11 41.28 32.37
N LEU A 86 29.00 40.60 32.64
CA LEU A 86 27.65 41.14 32.58
C LEU A 86 27.34 41.94 33.85
N THR A 87 26.58 43.02 33.69
CA THR A 87 25.96 43.67 34.85
C THR A 87 24.93 42.74 35.48
N LYS A 88 24.60 42.94 36.76
CA LYS A 88 23.62 42.09 37.45
C LYS A 88 22.26 42.11 36.75
N ASP A 89 21.84 43.27 36.25
CA ASP A 89 20.55 43.42 35.59
C ASP A 89 20.56 42.71 34.23
N ASP A 90 21.62 42.85 33.43
CA ASP A 90 21.76 42.14 32.15
C ASP A 90 21.82 40.62 32.33
N ALA A 91 22.50 40.15 33.37
CA ALA A 91 22.57 38.72 33.70
C ALA A 91 21.19 38.16 34.08
N VAL A 92 20.40 38.91 34.84
CA VAL A 92 19.02 38.54 35.20
C VAL A 92 18.12 38.51 33.97
N GLU A 93 18.20 39.51 33.08
CA GLU A 93 17.43 39.52 31.83
C GLU A 93 17.80 38.32 30.94
N HIS A 94 19.09 38.03 30.81
CA HIS A 94 19.58 36.92 30.00
C HIS A 94 19.11 35.56 30.55
N LEU A 95 19.25 35.32 31.85
CA LEU A 95 18.74 34.10 32.49
C LEU A 95 17.22 33.99 32.38
N THR A 96 16.48 35.10 32.52
CA THR A 96 15.03 35.13 32.34
C THR A 96 14.63 34.74 30.91
N SER A 97 15.37 35.22 29.90
CA SER A 97 15.20 34.81 28.51
C SER A 97 15.42 33.31 28.33
N LEU A 98 16.51 32.74 28.89
CA LEU A 98 16.78 31.30 28.84
C LEU A 98 15.68 30.46 29.53
N VAL A 99 15.19 30.91 30.68
CA VAL A 99 14.05 30.28 31.38
C VAL A 99 12.80 30.31 30.50
N SER A 100 12.50 31.43 29.85
CA SER A 100 11.35 31.55 28.94
C SER A 100 11.44 30.56 27.77
N ARG A 101 12.65 30.34 27.23
CA ARG A 101 12.90 29.36 26.18
C ARG A 101 12.69 27.94 26.65
N LEU A 102 13.16 27.59 27.85
CA LEU A 102 12.93 26.26 28.45
C LEU A 102 11.44 26.02 28.73
N GLN A 103 10.71 27.03 29.20
CA GLN A 103 9.26 26.94 29.35
C GLN A 103 8.55 26.73 28.01
N GLY A 104 9.01 27.42 26.95
CA GLY A 104 8.54 27.21 25.58
C GLY A 104 8.82 25.79 25.08
N LEU A 105 10.02 25.27 25.34
CA LEU A 105 10.39 23.88 25.02
C LEU A 105 9.51 22.88 25.77
N LYS A 106 9.26 23.09 27.07
CA LYS A 106 8.37 22.24 27.87
C LYS A 106 6.99 22.13 27.24
N ARG A 107 6.35 23.26 26.89
CA ARG A 107 5.03 23.27 26.23
C ARG A 107 5.04 22.52 24.89
N LYS A 108 6.09 22.73 24.08
CA LYS A 108 6.27 22.01 22.81
C LYS A 108 6.43 20.50 23.02
N LEU A 109 7.16 20.08 24.05
CA LEU A 109 7.39 18.68 24.34
C LEU A 109 6.15 18.00 24.91
N GLU A 110 5.33 18.70 25.70
CA GLU A 110 4.03 18.19 26.16
C GLU A 110 3.10 17.91 24.97
N GLU A 111 3.01 18.84 24.01
CA GLU A 111 2.23 18.63 22.79
C GLU A 111 2.82 17.52 21.91
N GLY A 112 4.14 17.53 21.75
CA GLY A 112 4.87 16.47 21.06
C GLY A 112 4.59 15.08 21.66
N SER A 113 4.60 14.96 22.99
CA SER A 113 4.31 13.71 23.70
C SER A 113 2.86 13.25 23.50
N ARG A 114 1.88 14.16 23.49
CA ARG A 114 0.48 13.82 23.17
C ARG A 114 0.36 13.25 21.76
N THR A 115 0.97 13.91 20.78
CA THR A 115 0.95 13.43 19.39
C THR A 115 1.66 12.08 19.24
N GLU A 116 2.80 11.87 19.89
CA GLU A 116 3.51 10.59 19.93
C GLU A 116 2.65 9.47 20.52
N ASN A 117 2.02 9.71 21.67
CA ASN A 117 1.15 8.74 22.33
C ASN A 117 -0.05 8.37 21.46
N LEU A 118 -0.66 9.34 20.78
CA LEU A 118 -1.74 9.08 19.83
C LEU A 118 -1.28 8.19 18.67
N GLN A 119 -0.11 8.44 18.10
CA GLN A 119 0.40 7.60 17.02
C GLN A 119 0.79 6.19 17.50
N ALA A 120 1.32 6.07 18.72
CA ALA A 120 1.60 4.78 19.34
C ALA A 120 0.30 3.98 19.59
N GLN A 121 -0.75 4.64 20.09
CA GLN A 121 -2.08 4.04 20.25
C GLN A 121 -2.62 3.55 18.91
N ARG A 122 -2.55 4.36 17.86
CA ARG A 122 -2.99 3.98 16.50
C ARG A 122 -2.20 2.82 15.91
N CYS A 123 -0.90 2.73 16.20
CA CYS A 123 -0.10 1.56 15.82
C CYS A 123 -0.59 0.31 16.55
N ARG A 124 -0.85 0.42 17.87
CA ARG A 124 -1.33 -0.68 18.70
C ARG A 124 -2.71 -1.16 18.28
N ALA A 125 -3.68 -0.25 18.12
CA ALA A 125 -5.04 -0.59 17.69
C ALA A 125 -5.07 -1.38 16.37
N ARG A 126 -4.16 -1.09 15.45
CA ARG A 126 -4.02 -1.84 14.20
C ARG A 126 -3.39 -3.22 14.39
N LEU A 127 -2.42 -3.36 15.29
CA LEU A 127 -1.86 -4.67 15.63
C LEU A 127 -2.92 -5.53 16.32
N ASP A 128 -3.63 -4.98 17.30
CA ASP A 128 -4.72 -5.65 18.01
C ASP A 128 -5.82 -6.10 17.02
N HIS A 129 -6.17 -5.25 16.05
CA HIS A 129 -7.12 -5.62 14.99
C HIS A 129 -6.58 -6.76 14.09
N LEU A 130 -5.28 -6.79 13.77
CA LEU A 130 -4.70 -7.90 13.01
C LEU A 130 -4.68 -9.21 13.82
N GLU A 131 -4.44 -9.13 15.13
CA GLU A 131 -4.45 -10.28 16.05
C GLU A 131 -5.87 -10.81 16.29
N SER A 132 -6.89 -9.95 16.22
CA SER A 132 -8.31 -10.34 16.37
C SER A 132 -8.88 -11.16 15.21
N ALA A 133 -8.07 -11.48 14.19
CA ALA A 133 -8.52 -12.28 13.05
C ALA A 133 -8.64 -13.77 13.43
N ASP A 134 -9.81 -14.16 13.90
CA ASP A 134 -10.18 -15.56 14.18
C ASP A 134 -11.29 -16.07 13.24
N ALA A 135 -11.61 -17.37 13.32
CA ALA A 135 -12.61 -18.00 12.47
C ALA A 135 -14.06 -17.60 12.82
N GLU A 136 -14.32 -17.17 14.06
CA GLU A 136 -15.66 -16.83 14.56
C GLU A 136 -16.04 -15.38 14.21
N ASN A 137 -15.06 -14.48 14.16
CA ASN A 137 -15.19 -13.05 13.92
C ASN A 137 -14.76 -12.61 12.52
N LEU A 138 -14.45 -13.56 11.62
CA LEU A 138 -13.90 -13.29 10.29
C LEU A 138 -14.77 -12.32 9.46
N THR A 139 -16.09 -12.39 9.59
CA THR A 139 -17.03 -11.52 8.87
C THR A 139 -16.93 -10.07 9.33
N GLU A 140 -16.92 -9.82 10.65
CA GLU A 140 -16.80 -8.48 11.21
C GLU A 140 -15.41 -7.89 10.94
N TRP A 141 -14.38 -8.71 11.10
CA TRP A 141 -13.01 -8.35 10.76
C TRP A 141 -12.89 -7.93 9.29
N SER A 142 -13.45 -8.73 8.37
CA SER A 142 -13.44 -8.44 6.93
C SER A 142 -14.23 -7.18 6.58
N ASN A 143 -15.35 -6.92 7.25
CA ASN A 143 -16.11 -5.69 7.09
C ASN A 143 -15.30 -4.46 7.53
N THR A 144 -14.61 -4.54 8.66
CA THR A 144 -13.73 -3.48 9.15
C THR A 144 -12.57 -3.22 8.19
N ARG A 145 -11.94 -4.30 7.69
CA ARG A 145 -10.92 -4.23 6.65
C ARG A 145 -11.40 -3.52 5.38
N LEU A 146 -12.58 -3.89 4.88
CA LEU A 146 -13.17 -3.25 3.70
C LEU A 146 -13.38 -1.75 3.92
N LYS A 147 -13.94 -1.36 5.08
CA LYS A 147 -14.13 0.05 5.42
C LYS A 147 -12.81 0.82 5.46
N ARG A 148 -11.74 0.24 6.01
CA ARG A 148 -10.38 0.84 5.98
C ARG A 148 -9.89 1.06 4.55
N ILE A 149 -10.09 0.08 3.66
CA ILE A 149 -9.75 0.17 2.23
C ILE A 149 -10.56 1.27 1.53
N LEU A 150 -11.85 1.40 1.84
CA LEU A 150 -12.70 2.45 1.29
C LEU A 150 -12.27 3.84 1.76
N VAL A 151 -11.93 3.99 3.05
CA VAL A 151 -11.39 5.25 3.58
C VAL A 151 -10.07 5.62 2.88
N ASP A 152 -9.12 4.69 2.73
CA ASP A 152 -7.88 4.92 1.97
C ASP A 152 -8.16 5.37 0.53
N TYR A 153 -9.08 4.70 -0.17
CA TYR A 153 -9.48 5.07 -1.53
C TYR A 153 -10.06 6.49 -1.57
N MET A 154 -11.01 6.80 -0.69
CA MET A 154 -11.64 8.13 -0.62
C MET A 154 -10.61 9.23 -0.36
N LEU A 155 -9.66 9.02 0.56
CA LEU A 155 -8.60 9.98 0.86
C LEU A 155 -7.68 10.22 -0.36
N ARG A 156 -7.34 9.18 -1.12
CA ARG A 156 -6.53 9.28 -2.36
C ARG A 156 -7.26 10.00 -3.50
N MET A 157 -8.58 9.82 -3.57
CA MET A 157 -9.45 10.46 -4.56
C MET A 157 -9.95 11.84 -4.11
N SER A 158 -9.41 12.38 -3.01
CA SER A 158 -9.76 13.68 -2.46
C SER A 158 -11.19 13.82 -1.91
N TYR A 159 -11.85 12.70 -1.59
CA TYR A 159 -13.16 12.65 -0.92
C TYR A 159 -13.02 12.66 0.61
N TYR A 160 -12.36 13.68 1.14
CA TYR A 160 -11.97 13.76 2.56
C TYR A 160 -13.16 13.75 3.53
N ASP A 161 -14.20 14.54 3.25
CA ASP A 161 -15.36 14.63 4.15
C ASP A 161 -16.11 13.30 4.25
N THR A 162 -16.26 12.61 3.12
CA THR A 162 -16.89 11.28 3.07
C THR A 162 -16.04 10.25 3.82
N ALA A 163 -14.71 10.30 3.64
CA ALA A 163 -13.78 9.42 4.34
C ALA A 163 -13.87 9.60 5.86
N THR A 164 -13.90 10.85 6.34
CA THR A 164 -14.06 11.18 7.76
C THR A 164 -15.39 10.67 8.31
N LYS A 165 -16.50 10.93 7.60
CA LYS A 165 -17.83 10.45 8.02
C LYS A 165 -17.90 8.93 8.11
N LEU A 166 -17.33 8.21 7.15
CA LEU A 166 -17.29 6.74 7.17
C LEU A 166 -16.47 6.21 8.34
N ALA A 167 -15.34 6.85 8.65
CA ALA A 167 -14.50 6.49 9.77
C ALA A 167 -15.21 6.70 11.11
N GLU A 168 -15.90 7.84 11.28
CA GLU A 168 -16.67 8.18 12.47
C GLU A 168 -17.88 7.26 12.67
N SER A 169 -18.70 7.07 11.62
CA SER A 169 -19.91 6.24 11.71
C SER A 169 -19.60 4.76 11.94
N SER A 170 -18.38 4.33 11.64
CA SER A 170 -17.92 2.95 11.84
C SER A 170 -17.00 2.78 13.05
N ASN A 171 -16.68 3.87 13.77
CA ASN A 171 -15.75 3.87 14.89
C ASN A 171 -14.36 3.26 14.56
N ILE A 172 -13.79 3.63 13.39
CA ILE A 172 -12.50 3.11 12.89
C ILE A 172 -11.43 4.20 12.75
N GLN A 173 -11.59 5.34 13.41
CA GLN A 173 -10.68 6.50 13.29
C GLN A 173 -9.22 6.13 13.62
N ASP A 174 -9.00 5.23 14.58
CA ASP A 174 -7.66 4.76 14.97
C ASP A 174 -7.04 3.77 13.97
N LEU A 175 -7.83 3.26 13.03
CA LEU A 175 -7.41 2.28 12.03
C LEU A 175 -7.12 2.89 10.65
N VAL A 176 -7.32 4.21 10.49
CA VAL A 176 -7.19 4.95 9.23
C VAL A 176 -6.27 6.16 9.38
N ASP A 177 -5.77 6.69 8.25
CA ASP A 177 -4.69 7.67 8.21
C ASP A 177 -5.14 9.08 7.79
N ILE A 178 -6.31 9.52 8.24
CA ILE A 178 -6.94 10.78 7.81
C ILE A 178 -5.99 11.98 7.95
N ASP A 179 -5.34 12.14 9.12
CA ASP A 179 -4.45 13.29 9.38
C ASP A 179 -3.26 13.33 8.42
N VAL A 180 -2.71 12.16 8.08
CA VAL A 180 -1.58 12.03 7.15
C VAL A 180 -1.98 12.48 5.75
N PHE A 181 -3.19 12.14 5.31
CA PHE A 181 -3.74 12.59 4.04
C PHE A 181 -4.19 14.06 4.05
N GLN A 182 -4.56 14.62 5.21
CA GLN A 182 -4.82 16.06 5.35
C GLN A 182 -3.54 16.90 5.21
N GLU A 183 -2.39 16.42 5.74
CA GLU A 183 -1.08 17.05 5.46
C GLU A 183 -0.80 17.07 3.96
N ALA A 184 -1.05 15.94 3.26
CA ALA A 184 -0.89 15.86 1.82
C ALA A 184 -1.84 16.78 1.05
N LYS A 185 -3.10 16.88 1.49
CA LYS A 185 -4.12 17.77 0.91
C LYS A 185 -3.63 19.21 0.87
N ARG A 186 -3.05 19.71 1.97
CA ARG A 186 -2.52 21.08 2.05
C ARG A 186 -1.49 21.36 0.95
N VAL A 187 -0.62 20.39 0.66
CA VAL A 187 0.38 20.51 -0.40
C VAL A 187 -0.25 20.44 -1.79
N ILE A 188 -1.21 19.52 -1.99
CA ILE A 188 -1.93 19.35 -3.26
C ILE A 188 -2.71 20.62 -3.60
N ASP A 189 -3.51 21.14 -2.66
CA ASP A 189 -4.32 22.35 -2.83
C ASP A 189 -3.41 23.55 -3.17
N ALA A 190 -2.27 23.69 -2.49
CA ALA A 190 -1.31 24.74 -2.77
C ALA A 190 -0.73 24.64 -4.19
N LEU A 191 -0.34 23.44 -4.64
CA LEU A 191 0.13 23.22 -5.99
C LEU A 191 -0.96 23.51 -7.04
N GLN A 192 -2.21 23.15 -6.77
CA GLN A 192 -3.34 23.49 -7.65
C GLN A 192 -3.57 25.01 -7.72
N ASN A 193 -3.32 25.73 -6.62
CA ASN A 193 -3.34 27.19 -6.54
C ASN A 193 -2.06 27.86 -7.06
N LYS A 194 -1.14 27.09 -7.67
CA LYS A 194 0.14 27.55 -8.23
C LYS A 194 1.12 28.09 -7.18
N GLU A 195 1.07 27.54 -5.98
CA GLU A 195 1.97 27.86 -4.87
C GLU A 195 2.93 26.70 -4.58
N VAL A 196 4.23 26.93 -4.73
CA VAL A 196 5.25 25.90 -4.47
C VAL A 196 5.71 25.85 -3.01
N ALA A 197 5.43 26.88 -2.21
CA ALA A 197 6.04 27.04 -0.88
C ALA A 197 5.71 25.86 0.07
N PRO A 198 4.46 25.39 0.18
CA PRO A 198 4.14 24.22 1.02
C PRO A 198 4.85 22.94 0.54
N ALA A 199 4.94 22.73 -0.78
CA ALA A 199 5.62 21.57 -1.35
C ALA A 199 7.14 21.60 -1.10
N LEU A 200 7.76 22.78 -1.18
CA LEU A 200 9.18 22.97 -0.86
C LEU A 200 9.47 22.79 0.64
N ALA A 201 8.56 23.23 1.52
CA ALA A 201 8.65 22.96 2.95
C ALA A 201 8.60 21.45 3.22
N TRP A 202 7.67 20.73 2.58
CA TRP A 202 7.60 19.28 2.65
C TRP A 202 8.89 18.59 2.17
N CYS A 203 9.49 19.09 1.08
CA CYS A 203 10.80 18.61 0.61
C CYS A 203 11.91 18.82 1.66
N ALA A 204 11.93 19.98 2.32
CA ALA A 204 12.92 20.29 3.35
C ALA A 204 12.77 19.37 4.58
N GLU A 205 11.54 19.11 5.02
CA GLU A 205 11.25 18.17 6.13
C GLU A 205 11.71 16.75 5.82
N ASN A 206 11.59 16.32 4.56
CA ASN A 206 11.86 14.96 4.11
C ASN A 206 13.19 14.79 3.36
N LYS A 207 14.06 15.81 3.37
CA LYS A 207 15.27 15.93 2.55
C LYS A 207 16.17 14.69 2.55
N SER A 208 16.44 14.11 3.73
CA SER A 208 17.33 12.94 3.84
C SER A 208 16.75 11.69 3.18
N ARG A 209 15.43 11.53 3.20
CA ARG A 209 14.72 10.40 2.60
C ARG A 209 14.58 10.59 1.10
N LEU A 210 14.25 11.79 0.65
CA LEU A 210 14.19 12.16 -0.76
C LEU A 210 15.56 12.04 -1.45
N LYS A 211 16.64 12.39 -0.75
CA LYS A 211 18.01 12.19 -1.26
C LYS A 211 18.35 10.71 -1.43
N LYS A 212 17.95 9.86 -0.47
CA LYS A 212 18.15 8.39 -0.57
C LYS A 212 17.36 7.78 -1.72
N SER A 213 16.14 8.27 -1.97
CA SER A 213 15.29 7.80 -3.08
C SER A 213 15.67 8.42 -4.43
N LYS A 214 16.67 9.31 -4.48
CA LYS A 214 17.09 10.09 -5.66
C LYS A 214 15.91 10.84 -6.31
N SER A 215 15.01 11.37 -5.47
CA SER A 215 13.84 12.12 -5.96
C SER A 215 14.25 13.38 -6.71
N LYS A 216 13.57 13.65 -7.82
CA LYS A 216 13.71 14.90 -8.59
C LYS A 216 12.64 15.94 -8.21
N PHE A 217 11.77 15.64 -7.25
CA PHE A 217 10.59 16.47 -6.99
C PHE A 217 10.95 17.90 -6.56
N GLU A 218 11.92 18.07 -5.65
CA GLU A 218 12.40 19.42 -5.27
C GLU A 218 12.92 20.17 -6.50
N PHE A 219 13.69 19.52 -7.36
CA PHE A 219 14.21 20.13 -8.58
C PHE A 219 13.08 20.61 -9.51
N LEU A 220 12.07 19.78 -9.74
CA LEU A 220 10.91 20.15 -10.57
C LEU A 220 10.14 21.35 -10.00
N LEU A 221 9.94 21.42 -8.68
CA LEU A 221 9.32 22.57 -8.02
C LEU A 221 10.13 23.86 -8.23
N ARG A 222 11.46 23.76 -8.08
CA ARG A 222 12.37 24.90 -8.28
C ARG A 222 12.36 25.38 -9.74
N LEU A 223 12.25 24.48 -10.71
CA LEU A 223 12.07 24.84 -12.12
C LEU A 223 10.75 25.56 -12.35
N GLN A 224 9.65 25.05 -11.79
CA GLN A 224 8.34 25.70 -11.93
C GLN A 224 8.34 27.10 -11.32
N GLU A 225 8.88 27.28 -10.12
CA GLU A 225 8.99 28.59 -9.47
C GLU A 225 9.81 29.58 -10.31
N PHE A 226 10.89 29.12 -10.94
CA PHE A 226 11.64 29.92 -11.90
C PHE A 226 10.77 30.34 -13.10
N ILE A 227 10.01 29.40 -13.69
CA ILE A 227 9.11 29.67 -14.81
C ILE A 227 8.05 30.71 -14.42
N GLU A 228 7.54 30.69 -13.19
CA GLU A 228 6.60 31.70 -12.69
C GLU A 228 7.22 33.10 -12.57
N PHE A 229 8.50 33.20 -12.16
CA PHE A 229 9.21 34.49 -12.20
C PHE A 229 9.36 35.01 -13.64
N VAL A 230 9.65 34.13 -14.59
CA VAL A 230 9.73 34.50 -16.02
C VAL A 230 8.36 34.91 -16.55
N ARG A 231 7.29 34.19 -16.21
CA ARG A 231 5.91 34.52 -16.59
C ARG A 231 5.48 35.90 -16.08
N SER A 232 5.98 36.30 -14.91
CA SER A 232 5.71 37.60 -14.29
C SER A 232 6.65 38.72 -14.77
N ASP A 233 7.40 38.51 -15.86
CA ASP A 233 8.41 39.42 -16.42
C ASP A 233 9.50 39.88 -15.41
N ASN A 234 9.70 39.12 -14.33
CA ASN A 234 10.67 39.45 -13.28
C ASN A 234 12.03 38.76 -13.51
N HIS A 235 12.67 39.10 -14.63
CA HIS A 235 13.88 38.42 -15.11
C HIS A 235 15.06 38.51 -14.13
N MET A 236 15.23 39.66 -13.47
CA MET A 236 16.31 39.84 -12.49
C MET A 236 16.18 38.90 -11.30
N ARG A 237 14.95 38.75 -10.75
CA ARG A 237 14.70 37.77 -9.67
C ARG A 237 14.84 36.34 -10.17
N ALA A 238 14.38 36.02 -11.37
CA ALA A 238 14.52 34.70 -11.96
C ALA A 238 16.01 34.27 -12.05
N ILE A 239 16.89 35.15 -12.54
CA ILE A 239 18.33 34.88 -12.66
C ILE A 239 18.98 34.71 -11.28
N ALA A 240 18.67 35.60 -10.33
CA ALA A 240 19.18 35.49 -8.96
C ALA A 240 18.73 34.18 -8.29
N TYR A 241 17.47 33.81 -8.49
CA TYR A 241 16.89 32.57 -8.01
C TYR A 241 17.58 31.33 -8.61
N ALA A 242 17.78 31.31 -9.93
CA ALA A 242 18.44 30.21 -10.63
C ALA A 242 19.88 29.99 -10.11
N ARG A 243 20.64 31.08 -9.93
CA ARG A 243 21.99 31.00 -9.35
C ARG A 243 21.98 30.38 -7.95
N LYS A 244 21.00 30.73 -7.12
CA LYS A 244 20.91 30.28 -5.73
C LYS A 244 20.42 28.84 -5.60
N TYR A 245 19.35 28.46 -6.30
CA TYR A 245 18.63 27.20 -6.06
C TYR A 245 18.80 26.16 -7.19
N LEU A 246 19.05 26.60 -8.43
CA LEU A 246 19.16 25.70 -9.58
C LEU A 246 20.60 25.33 -9.93
N SER A 247 21.57 26.20 -9.65
CA SER A 247 23.00 25.94 -9.91
C SER A 247 23.52 24.62 -9.32
N PRO A 248 23.15 24.18 -8.09
CA PRO A 248 23.60 22.90 -7.54
C PRO A 248 23.18 21.68 -8.37
N TRP A 249 22.13 21.80 -9.18
CA TRP A 249 21.60 20.72 -10.02
C TRP A 249 22.26 20.67 -11.41
N GLY A 250 23.14 21.63 -11.72
CA GLY A 250 23.84 21.71 -13.01
C GLY A 250 24.63 20.46 -13.36
N ALA A 251 25.24 19.80 -12.37
CA ALA A 251 26.04 18.60 -12.60
C ALA A 251 25.20 17.39 -13.10
N THR A 252 23.91 17.32 -12.74
CA THR A 252 23.05 16.15 -13.03
C THR A 252 21.90 16.44 -13.99
N HIS A 253 21.43 17.69 -14.09
CA HIS A 253 20.23 18.07 -14.87
C HIS A 253 20.47 19.23 -15.85
N MET A 254 21.70 19.39 -16.36
CA MET A 254 22.05 20.53 -17.23
C MET A 254 21.12 20.73 -18.44
N LYS A 255 20.69 19.65 -19.11
CA LYS A 255 19.80 19.74 -20.28
C LYS A 255 18.44 20.32 -19.94
N GLU A 256 17.86 19.89 -18.82
CA GLU A 256 16.57 20.37 -18.32
C GLU A 256 16.70 21.85 -17.89
N LEU A 257 17.80 22.21 -17.22
CA LEU A 257 18.11 23.59 -16.87
C LEU A 257 18.27 24.50 -18.09
N GLN A 258 19.05 24.10 -19.09
CA GLN A 258 19.22 24.88 -20.32
C GLN A 258 17.88 25.13 -21.02
N ARG A 259 17.02 24.10 -21.08
CA ARG A 259 15.68 24.22 -21.66
C ARG A 259 14.81 25.24 -20.91
N VAL A 260 14.85 25.22 -19.58
CA VAL A 260 14.08 26.18 -18.76
C VAL A 260 14.70 27.57 -18.82
N MET A 261 16.02 27.70 -18.82
CA MET A 261 16.70 29.00 -18.95
C MET A 261 16.38 29.70 -20.28
N ALA A 262 16.15 28.94 -21.36
CA ALA A 262 15.72 29.48 -22.64
C ALA A 262 14.36 30.20 -22.59
N THR A 263 13.55 29.97 -21.55
CA THR A 263 12.28 30.70 -21.36
C THR A 263 12.48 32.19 -21.08
N LEU A 264 13.70 32.61 -20.69
CA LEU A 264 14.07 34.03 -20.61
C LEU A 264 14.00 34.72 -21.99
N ALA A 265 14.28 33.98 -23.06
CA ALA A 265 14.14 34.45 -24.44
C ALA A 265 12.74 34.11 -25.00
N PHE A 266 12.27 32.88 -24.79
CA PHE A 266 10.96 32.40 -25.21
C PHE A 266 9.93 32.56 -24.09
N LYS A 267 9.35 33.77 -23.99
CA LYS A 267 8.38 34.15 -22.94
C LYS A 267 7.07 33.34 -22.98
N SER A 268 6.19 33.59 -22.01
CA SER A 268 4.89 32.92 -21.84
C SER A 268 3.98 32.95 -23.08
N GLY A 269 4.09 34.00 -23.92
CA GLY A 269 3.35 34.14 -25.19
C GLY A 269 3.97 33.44 -26.40
N THR A 270 5.00 32.61 -26.21
CA THR A 270 5.73 31.97 -27.32
C THR A 270 4.85 31.02 -28.14
N VAL A 271 5.04 31.05 -29.47
CA VAL A 271 4.45 30.09 -30.41
C VAL A 271 5.29 28.82 -30.56
N CYS A 272 6.53 28.83 -30.07
CA CYS A 272 7.42 27.67 -30.14
C CYS A 272 6.92 26.56 -29.21
N ALA A 273 6.41 25.47 -29.78
CA ALA A 273 5.83 24.35 -29.03
C ALA A 273 6.76 23.79 -27.95
N ALA A 274 8.07 23.73 -28.22
CA ALA A 274 9.06 23.19 -27.28
C ALA A 274 9.11 23.91 -25.93
N TYR A 275 8.82 25.21 -25.92
CA TYR A 275 8.84 26.07 -24.72
C TYR A 275 7.44 26.44 -24.25
N LYS A 276 6.45 26.50 -25.15
CA LYS A 276 5.04 26.76 -24.80
C LYS A 276 4.52 25.78 -23.76
N VAL A 277 4.84 24.49 -23.90
CA VAL A 277 4.43 23.42 -22.98
C VAL A 277 4.88 23.67 -21.54
N LEU A 278 6.01 24.35 -21.32
CA LEU A 278 6.53 24.67 -19.97
C LEU A 278 5.65 25.70 -19.24
N PHE A 279 4.89 26.50 -19.99
CA PHE A 279 3.98 27.49 -19.42
C PHE A 279 2.54 26.98 -19.30
N GLU A 280 2.24 25.75 -19.68
CA GLU A 280 0.89 25.22 -19.61
C GLU A 280 0.45 24.93 -18.17
N PRO A 281 -0.84 25.12 -17.83
CA PRO A 281 -1.37 24.75 -16.50
C PRO A 281 -1.14 23.28 -16.14
N LYS A 282 -1.09 22.39 -17.14
CA LYS A 282 -0.82 20.95 -16.97
C LYS A 282 0.51 20.64 -16.27
N GLN A 283 1.46 21.57 -16.24
CA GLN A 283 2.69 21.40 -15.46
C GLN A 283 2.41 21.31 -13.96
N TRP A 284 1.38 22.01 -13.47
CA TRP A 284 0.95 21.92 -12.07
C TRP A 284 0.28 20.59 -11.76
N ASP A 285 -0.55 20.07 -12.66
CA ASP A 285 -1.13 18.73 -12.53
C ASP A 285 -0.03 17.67 -12.47
N TYR A 286 0.99 17.79 -13.31
CA TYR A 286 2.16 16.91 -13.28
C TYR A 286 2.91 17.00 -11.93
N LEU A 287 3.09 18.20 -11.36
CA LEU A 287 3.71 18.35 -10.04
C LEU A 287 2.85 17.72 -8.92
N VAL A 288 1.53 17.84 -9.00
CA VAL A 288 0.62 17.16 -8.07
C VAL A 288 0.78 15.64 -8.15
N ASP A 289 0.87 15.08 -9.35
CA ASP A 289 1.07 13.64 -9.53
C ASP A 289 2.45 13.18 -9.05
N GLN A 290 3.50 13.96 -9.32
CA GLN A 290 4.84 13.69 -8.78
C GLN A 290 4.84 13.74 -7.25
N PHE A 291 4.14 14.70 -6.65
CA PHE A 291 3.98 14.77 -5.20
C PHE A 291 3.27 13.52 -4.67
N LYS A 292 2.13 13.11 -5.26
CA LYS A 292 1.38 11.92 -4.84
C LYS A 292 2.24 10.65 -4.91
N GLN A 293 3.09 10.51 -5.93
CA GLN A 293 4.01 9.39 -6.08
C GLN A 293 5.09 9.39 -4.99
N GLU A 294 5.74 10.53 -4.74
CA GLU A 294 6.77 10.64 -3.71
C GLU A 294 6.19 10.49 -2.31
N PHE A 295 5.00 11.04 -2.06
CA PHE A 295 4.25 10.85 -0.82
C PHE A 295 3.95 9.37 -0.57
N SER A 296 3.42 8.67 -1.57
CA SER A 296 3.14 7.23 -1.47
C SER A 296 4.41 6.43 -1.17
N LYS A 297 5.49 6.70 -1.90
CA LYS A 297 6.80 6.07 -1.70
C LYS A 297 7.39 6.35 -0.32
N LEU A 298 7.21 7.57 0.19
CA LEU A 298 7.69 7.98 1.50
C LEU A 298 6.98 7.20 2.62
N TYR A 299 5.66 7.03 2.56
CA TYR A 299 4.93 6.29 3.58
C TYR A 299 4.90 4.78 3.34
N GLY A 300 5.51 4.28 2.26
CA GLY A 300 5.51 2.85 1.92
C GLY A 300 4.14 2.35 1.46
N MET A 301 3.35 3.25 0.88
CA MET A 301 2.05 2.96 0.29
C MET A 301 2.20 2.50 -1.16
N THR A 302 1.18 1.79 -1.64
CA THR A 302 1.03 1.52 -3.06
C THR A 302 0.72 2.81 -3.82
N VAL A 303 1.14 2.90 -5.08
CA VAL A 303 0.79 4.03 -5.96
C VAL A 303 -0.70 3.93 -6.32
N GLU A 304 -1.13 2.74 -6.74
CA GLU A 304 -2.53 2.43 -6.93
C GLU A 304 -3.25 2.27 -5.58
N PRO A 305 -4.47 2.78 -5.43
CA PRO A 305 -5.31 2.52 -4.26
C PRO A 305 -5.54 1.03 -4.03
N LEU A 306 -5.62 0.61 -2.76
CA LEU A 306 -5.84 -0.80 -2.43
C LEU A 306 -7.11 -1.37 -3.04
N LEU A 307 -8.18 -0.59 -3.08
CA LEU A 307 -9.46 -1.01 -3.66
C LEU A 307 -9.28 -1.51 -5.10
N ASN A 308 -8.49 -0.81 -5.90
CA ASN A 308 -8.19 -1.19 -7.28
C ASN A 308 -7.43 -2.52 -7.31
N ILE A 309 -6.41 -2.67 -6.46
CA ILE A 309 -5.57 -3.88 -6.39
C ILE A 309 -6.41 -5.10 -5.98
N TYR A 310 -7.23 -4.99 -4.93
CA TYR A 310 -8.11 -6.09 -4.50
C TYR A 310 -9.16 -6.44 -5.55
N LEU A 311 -9.76 -5.42 -6.18
CA LEU A 311 -10.76 -5.65 -7.22
C LEU A 311 -10.13 -6.36 -8.43
N GLN A 312 -8.97 -5.92 -8.89
CA GLN A 312 -8.24 -6.58 -9.98
C GLN A 312 -7.81 -8.01 -9.60
N ALA A 313 -7.32 -8.23 -8.39
CA ALA A 313 -6.93 -9.55 -7.92
C ALA A 313 -8.14 -10.51 -7.86
N GLY A 314 -9.26 -10.05 -7.29
CA GLY A 314 -10.51 -10.81 -7.23
C GLY A 314 -11.08 -11.13 -8.61
N LEU A 315 -11.16 -10.13 -9.50
CA LEU A 315 -11.63 -10.34 -10.87
C LEU A 315 -10.70 -11.29 -11.64
N SER A 316 -9.38 -11.20 -11.46
CA SER A 316 -8.43 -12.13 -12.11
C SER A 316 -8.61 -13.56 -11.62
N ALA A 317 -8.92 -13.76 -10.34
CA ALA A 317 -9.16 -15.08 -9.77
C ALA A 317 -10.46 -15.71 -10.31
N LEU A 318 -11.49 -14.89 -10.57
CA LEU A 318 -12.79 -15.30 -11.08
C LEU A 318 -12.84 -15.40 -12.61
N LYS A 319 -11.98 -14.67 -13.33
CA LYS A 319 -12.02 -14.59 -14.79
C LYS A 319 -11.67 -15.94 -15.43
N THR A 320 -12.69 -16.62 -15.95
CA THR A 320 -12.54 -17.81 -16.78
C THR A 320 -12.97 -17.53 -18.23
N PRO A 321 -12.56 -18.36 -19.21
CA PRO A 321 -13.04 -18.23 -20.59
C PRO A 321 -14.57 -18.31 -20.74
N TYR A 322 -15.25 -18.99 -19.82
CA TYR A 322 -16.71 -19.24 -19.85
C TYR A 322 -17.54 -18.14 -19.17
N CYS A 323 -16.91 -17.17 -18.52
CA CYS A 323 -17.61 -16.08 -17.83
C CYS A 323 -18.37 -15.12 -18.77
N TYR A 324 -18.26 -15.31 -20.09
CA TYR A 324 -18.93 -14.49 -21.10
C TYR A 324 -20.11 -15.21 -21.77
N ASP A 325 -20.37 -16.47 -21.42
CA ASP A 325 -21.49 -17.23 -21.96
C ASP A 325 -22.82 -16.82 -21.30
N ASP A 326 -23.92 -16.92 -22.05
CA ASP A 326 -25.26 -16.50 -21.60
C ASP A 326 -25.79 -17.30 -20.40
N ASP A 327 -25.25 -18.49 -20.15
CA ASP A 327 -25.62 -19.39 -19.04
C ASP A 327 -24.84 -19.13 -17.73
N CYS A 328 -24.08 -18.03 -17.65
CA CYS A 328 -23.30 -17.69 -16.46
C CYS A 328 -24.22 -17.45 -15.23
N PRO A 329 -23.93 -18.06 -14.06
CA PRO A 329 -24.73 -17.83 -12.85
C PRO A 329 -24.80 -16.35 -12.48
N LYS A 330 -25.99 -15.86 -12.07
CA LYS A 330 -26.17 -14.48 -11.57
C LYS A 330 -25.31 -14.13 -10.35
N GLU A 331 -24.78 -15.16 -9.66
CA GLU A 331 -23.86 -15.00 -8.52
C GLU A 331 -22.42 -14.70 -8.97
N ASP A 332 -22.05 -14.94 -10.23
CA ASP A 332 -20.74 -14.55 -10.77
C ASP A 332 -20.72 -13.02 -10.99
N PRO A 333 -19.83 -12.26 -10.34
CA PRO A 333 -19.68 -10.82 -10.60
C PRO A 333 -19.44 -10.50 -12.08
N LEU A 334 -18.78 -11.39 -12.82
CA LEU A 334 -18.51 -11.24 -14.26
C LEU A 334 -19.77 -11.42 -15.12
N SER A 335 -20.89 -11.87 -14.56
CA SER A 335 -22.18 -11.78 -15.26
C SER A 335 -22.60 -10.34 -15.55
N GLN A 336 -22.10 -9.35 -14.78
CA GLN A 336 -22.41 -7.93 -14.98
C GLN A 336 -21.44 -7.26 -15.95
N GLU A 337 -21.98 -6.50 -16.92
CA GLU A 337 -21.19 -5.83 -17.97
C GLU A 337 -20.10 -4.90 -17.39
N THR A 338 -20.40 -4.19 -16.31
CA THR A 338 -19.45 -3.27 -15.66
C THR A 338 -18.20 -4.00 -15.17
N PHE A 339 -18.36 -5.15 -14.52
CA PHE A 339 -17.22 -5.94 -14.05
C PHE A 339 -16.48 -6.61 -15.20
N ARG A 340 -17.16 -7.02 -16.29
CA ARG A 340 -16.50 -7.52 -17.51
C ARG A 340 -15.58 -6.48 -18.14
N LYS A 341 -16.03 -5.21 -18.23
CA LYS A 341 -15.20 -4.11 -18.74
C LYS A 341 -13.92 -3.92 -17.91
N LEU A 342 -14.05 -3.99 -16.58
CA LEU A 342 -12.90 -3.89 -15.67
C LEU A 342 -11.97 -5.12 -15.75
N ALA A 343 -12.53 -6.30 -16.00
CA ALA A 343 -11.78 -7.55 -16.09
C ALA A 343 -11.11 -7.76 -17.46
N LEU A 344 -11.49 -7.03 -18.51
CA LEU A 344 -10.99 -7.21 -19.88
C LEU A 344 -9.45 -7.26 -19.98
N PRO A 345 -8.67 -6.32 -19.39
CA PRO A 345 -7.21 -6.34 -19.49
C PRO A 345 -6.53 -7.37 -18.57
N LEU A 346 -7.28 -8.03 -17.68
CA LEU A 346 -6.73 -8.94 -16.68
C LEU A 346 -6.45 -10.34 -17.25
N PRO A 347 -5.48 -11.08 -16.69
CA PRO A 347 -5.23 -12.46 -17.11
C PRO A 347 -6.40 -13.38 -16.73
N TYR A 348 -6.56 -14.48 -17.48
CA TYR A 348 -7.45 -15.57 -17.09
C TYR A 348 -6.86 -16.36 -15.92
N SER A 349 -7.75 -16.83 -15.04
CA SER A 349 -7.41 -17.71 -13.93
C SER A 349 -6.87 -19.04 -14.44
N LYS A 350 -5.69 -19.46 -13.93
CA LYS A 350 -5.13 -20.79 -14.19
C LYS A 350 -5.63 -21.76 -13.14
N GLN A 351 -6.78 -22.37 -13.36
CA GLN A 351 -7.29 -23.41 -12.47
C GLN A 351 -6.73 -24.77 -12.90
N HIS A 352 -5.76 -25.29 -12.15
CA HIS A 352 -5.17 -26.62 -12.39
C HIS A 352 -6.06 -27.77 -11.88
N HIS A 353 -6.95 -27.49 -10.93
CA HIS A 353 -7.85 -28.48 -10.33
C HIS A 353 -9.27 -27.93 -10.32
N SER A 354 -10.18 -28.60 -11.03
CA SER A 354 -11.61 -28.31 -10.95
C SER A 354 -12.21 -29.09 -9.79
N LYS A 355 -13.09 -28.43 -9.02
CA LYS A 355 -13.87 -29.05 -7.95
C LYS A 355 -15.34 -28.97 -8.32
N LEU A 356 -16.06 -30.07 -8.21
CA LEU A 356 -17.50 -30.06 -8.43
C LEU A 356 -18.23 -29.58 -7.18
N VAL A 357 -19.17 -28.66 -7.37
CA VAL A 357 -20.03 -28.14 -6.30
C VAL A 357 -21.48 -28.40 -6.68
N CYS A 358 -22.26 -28.91 -5.73
CA CYS A 358 -23.64 -29.25 -6.00
C CYS A 358 -24.50 -28.01 -6.23
N TYR A 359 -25.32 -28.02 -7.28
CA TYR A 359 -26.24 -26.91 -7.57
C TYR A 359 -27.29 -26.67 -6.46
N ILE A 360 -27.73 -27.73 -5.78
CA ILE A 360 -28.79 -27.67 -4.76
C ILE A 360 -28.20 -27.33 -3.39
N THR A 361 -27.28 -28.15 -2.89
CA THR A 361 -26.75 -28.00 -1.52
C THR A 361 -25.61 -26.99 -1.43
N LYS A 362 -25.01 -26.58 -2.56
CA LYS A 362 -23.80 -25.74 -2.60
C LYS A 362 -22.58 -26.36 -1.88
N GLU A 363 -22.66 -27.64 -1.53
CA GLU A 363 -21.56 -28.41 -0.95
C GLU A 363 -20.65 -28.99 -2.03
N LEU A 364 -19.39 -29.23 -1.64
CA LEU A 364 -18.41 -29.94 -2.47
C LEU A 364 -18.92 -31.36 -2.77
N MET A 365 -18.65 -31.81 -4.00
CA MET A 365 -18.92 -33.16 -4.45
C MET A 365 -17.61 -33.93 -4.52
N ASP A 366 -17.40 -34.82 -3.56
CA ASP A 366 -16.15 -35.53 -3.32
C ASP A 366 -16.40 -37.03 -3.07
N THR A 367 -15.45 -37.73 -2.45
CA THR A 367 -15.58 -39.14 -2.11
C THR A 367 -16.70 -39.43 -1.10
N GLU A 368 -16.98 -38.50 -0.19
CA GLU A 368 -18.03 -38.64 0.83
C GLU A 368 -19.40 -38.18 0.30
N ASN A 369 -19.41 -37.20 -0.62
CA ASN A 369 -20.61 -36.67 -1.26
C ASN A 369 -20.55 -36.77 -2.79
N PRO A 370 -20.56 -37.99 -3.37
CA PRO A 370 -20.21 -38.16 -4.77
C PRO A 370 -21.27 -37.62 -5.73
N PRO A 371 -20.86 -37.26 -6.97
CA PRO A 371 -21.76 -36.93 -8.07
C PRO A 371 -22.67 -38.09 -8.45
N GLN A 372 -23.95 -37.78 -8.63
CA GLN A 372 -24.96 -38.66 -9.20
C GLN A 372 -25.64 -37.97 -10.38
N VAL A 373 -25.89 -38.74 -11.43
CA VAL A 373 -26.44 -38.30 -12.71
C VAL A 373 -27.89 -38.72 -12.80
N LEU A 374 -28.78 -37.76 -13.06
CA LEU A 374 -30.19 -38.01 -13.38
C LEU A 374 -30.33 -38.53 -14.83
N PRO A 375 -31.46 -39.16 -15.20
CA PRO A 375 -31.68 -39.64 -16.57
C PRO A 375 -31.61 -38.57 -17.66
N ASN A 376 -31.81 -37.29 -17.32
CA ASN A 376 -31.64 -36.15 -18.23
C ASN A 376 -30.19 -35.65 -18.35
N GLY A 377 -29.22 -36.33 -17.73
CA GLY A 377 -27.80 -35.99 -17.80
C GLY A 377 -27.33 -34.93 -16.81
N TYR A 378 -28.23 -34.33 -16.01
CA TYR A 378 -27.81 -33.36 -14.98
C TYR A 378 -27.25 -34.04 -13.74
N VAL A 379 -26.19 -33.45 -13.17
CA VAL A 379 -25.43 -34.01 -12.05
C VAL A 379 -25.71 -33.24 -10.77
N TYR A 380 -26.01 -33.97 -9.70
CA TYR A 380 -26.23 -33.43 -8.35
C TYR A 380 -25.50 -34.29 -7.31
N SER A 381 -25.40 -33.81 -6.07
CA SER A 381 -24.73 -34.55 -5.01
C SER A 381 -25.63 -35.62 -4.41
N THR A 382 -25.02 -36.68 -3.90
CA THR A 382 -25.74 -37.77 -3.24
C THR A 382 -26.59 -37.24 -2.09
N LYS A 383 -26.02 -36.40 -1.22
CA LYS A 383 -26.77 -35.78 -0.11
C LYS A 383 -28.01 -35.01 -0.59
N ALA A 384 -27.86 -34.21 -1.66
CA ALA A 384 -28.97 -33.41 -2.19
C ALA A 384 -30.14 -34.29 -2.68
N LEU A 385 -29.81 -35.35 -3.41
CA LEU A 385 -30.82 -36.24 -4.00
C LEU A 385 -31.47 -37.14 -2.95
N GLU A 386 -30.71 -37.62 -1.96
CA GLU A 386 -31.25 -38.39 -0.84
C GLU A 386 -32.22 -37.57 0.01
N GLU A 387 -31.86 -36.33 0.33
CA GLU A 387 -32.74 -35.45 1.10
C GLU A 387 -34.04 -35.15 0.34
N MET A 388 -33.92 -34.91 -0.97
CA MET A 388 -35.08 -34.68 -1.83
C MET A 388 -35.96 -35.93 -1.94
N ALA A 389 -35.37 -37.11 -2.11
CA ALA A 389 -36.10 -38.38 -2.17
C ALA A 389 -36.82 -38.69 -0.84
N LYS A 390 -36.18 -38.44 0.30
CA LYS A 390 -36.79 -38.61 1.63
C LYS A 390 -38.02 -37.72 1.81
N LYS A 391 -37.99 -36.49 1.30
CA LYS A 391 -39.12 -35.55 1.35
C LYS A 391 -40.25 -35.88 0.37
N ASN A 392 -39.92 -36.50 -0.77
CA ASN A 392 -40.84 -36.70 -1.90
C ASN A 392 -41.15 -38.18 -2.18
N TYR A 393 -41.23 -39.02 -1.14
CA TYR A 393 -41.61 -40.45 -1.25
C TYR A 393 -40.79 -41.23 -2.29
N GLY A 394 -39.47 -41.02 -2.32
CA GLY A 394 -38.54 -41.70 -3.22
C GLY A 394 -38.35 -41.07 -4.60
N LYS A 395 -39.03 -39.94 -4.88
CA LYS A 395 -38.88 -39.21 -6.16
C LYS A 395 -37.94 -38.02 -6.03
N VAL A 396 -37.18 -37.77 -7.09
CA VAL A 396 -36.31 -36.61 -7.23
C VAL A 396 -36.75 -35.77 -8.42
N THR A 397 -36.77 -34.45 -8.25
CA THR A 397 -37.17 -33.50 -9.29
C THR A 397 -35.95 -32.67 -9.68
N CYS A 398 -35.62 -32.65 -10.98
CA CYS A 398 -34.54 -31.84 -11.50
C CYS A 398 -34.93 -30.35 -11.42
N PRO A 399 -34.22 -29.50 -10.65
CA PRO A 399 -34.56 -28.09 -10.52
C PRO A 399 -34.35 -27.28 -11.80
N ARG A 400 -33.61 -27.81 -12.78
CA ARG A 400 -33.31 -27.12 -14.05
C ARG A 400 -34.30 -27.46 -15.16
N THR A 401 -34.80 -28.70 -15.20
CA THR A 401 -35.68 -29.16 -16.29
C THR A 401 -37.08 -29.56 -15.84
N GLY A 402 -37.32 -29.65 -14.52
CA GLY A 402 -38.58 -30.16 -13.97
C GLY A 402 -38.79 -31.67 -14.12
N LEU A 403 -37.80 -32.44 -14.62
CA LEU A 403 -37.93 -33.89 -14.76
C LEU A 403 -38.08 -34.55 -13.38
N VAL A 404 -39.10 -35.39 -13.22
CA VAL A 404 -39.29 -36.22 -12.03
C VAL A 404 -38.88 -37.66 -12.34
N CYS A 405 -37.97 -38.24 -11.58
CA CYS A 405 -37.60 -39.66 -11.68
C CYS A 405 -37.49 -40.29 -10.28
N ASN A 406 -37.41 -41.62 -10.21
CA ASN A 406 -37.20 -42.28 -8.93
C ASN A 406 -35.72 -42.19 -8.53
N TYR A 407 -35.44 -42.22 -7.23
CA TYR A 407 -34.08 -42.27 -6.71
C TYR A 407 -33.34 -43.57 -7.09
N SER A 408 -34.05 -44.63 -7.48
CA SER A 408 -33.43 -45.84 -8.04
C SER A 408 -32.79 -45.62 -9.41
N ASP A 409 -33.21 -44.57 -10.12
CA ASP A 409 -32.86 -44.37 -11.53
C ASP A 409 -31.61 -43.47 -11.69
N VAL A 410 -31.07 -42.94 -10.59
CA VAL A 410 -29.84 -42.14 -10.57
C VAL A 410 -28.60 -43.01 -10.52
N VAL A 411 -27.59 -42.63 -11.28
CA VAL A 411 -26.34 -43.38 -11.43
C VAL A 411 -25.19 -42.57 -10.88
N LYS A 412 -24.29 -43.20 -10.13
CA LYS A 412 -23.07 -42.56 -9.63
C LYS A 412 -22.14 -42.22 -10.80
N ALA A 413 -21.69 -40.97 -10.86
CA ALA A 413 -20.68 -40.53 -11.81
C ALA A 413 -19.27 -40.75 -11.22
N TYR A 414 -18.36 -41.22 -12.07
CA TYR A 414 -16.93 -41.33 -11.76
C TYR A 414 -16.19 -40.31 -12.60
N ILE A 415 -15.33 -39.52 -11.96
CA ILE A 415 -14.55 -38.46 -12.61
C ILE A 415 -13.10 -38.88 -12.49
N SER A 416 -12.45 -39.08 -13.64
CA SER A 416 -11.03 -39.45 -13.73
C SER A 416 -10.14 -38.23 -13.83
#